data_AF-A0A9W8UZ35-F1
#
_entry.id   AF-A0A9W8UZ35-F1
#
_cell.length_a   1.000
_cell.length_b   1.000
_cell.length_c   1.000
_cell.angle_alpha   90.00
_cell.angle_beta   90.00
_cell.angle_gamma   90.00
#
_symmetry.space_group_name_H-M   'P 1'
#
loop_
_entity.id
_entity.type
_entity.pdbx_description
1 polymer ?
#
loop_
_entity_poly.entity_id
_entity_poly.type
_entity_poly.pdbx_seq_one_letter_code
_entity_poly.pdbx_strand_id
1 'polypeptide(L)' 'MTAAWKAAGLTYNRYLAVAARVVRRSLKEDKRIAAERRGEMDLRFAKWQNGKQGEAQNLAAANAANAAENAA' A
#
# COMPACT_ATOMS: atom_id res chain seq x y z
N MET A 1 13.83 -7.38 21.36
CA MET A 1 13.70 -6.14 20.57
C MET A 1 12.68 -6.37 19.47
N THR A 2 11.53 -5.68 19.49
CA THR A 2 10.55 -5.76 18.40
C THR A 2 10.96 -4.80 17.29
N ALA A 3 10.84 -5.21 16.04
CA ALA A 3 11.18 -4.34 14.91
C ALA A 3 10.28 -3.10 14.89
N ALA A 4 10.83 -1.93 14.58
CA ALA A 4 10.12 -0.65 14.64
C ALA A 4 8.82 -0.62 13.82
N TRP A 5 8.79 -1.27 12.65
CA TRP A 5 7.57 -1.38 11.82
C TRP A 5 6.46 -2.17 12.51
N LYS A 6 6.81 -3.20 13.29
CA LYS A 6 5.84 -4.02 14.04
C LYS A 6 5.27 -3.24 15.21
N ALA A 7 6.11 -2.44 15.88
CA ALA A 7 5.68 -1.53 16.94
C ALA A 7 4.74 -0.44 16.41
N ALA A 8 4.95 0.01 15.17
CA ALA A 8 4.10 0.99 14.48
C ALA A 8 2.80 0.39 13.89
N GLY A 9 2.42 -0.85 14.24
CA GLY A 9 1.20 -1.48 13.75
C GLY A 9 1.22 -1.86 12.26
N LEU A 10 2.37 -1.77 11.58
CA LEU A 10 2.46 -2.12 10.16
C LEU A 10 2.55 -3.63 9.98
N THR A 11 1.84 -4.14 8.98
CA THR A 11 2.09 -5.50 8.48
C THR A 11 3.41 -5.55 7.74
N TYR A 12 4.04 -6.73 7.71
CA TYR A 12 5.32 -6.92 7.01
C TYR A 12 5.22 -6.56 5.51
N ASN A 13 4.10 -6.91 4.86
CA ASN A 13 3.84 -6.55 3.46
C ASN A 13 3.78 -5.03 3.26
N ARG A 14 3.17 -4.30 4.21
CA ARG A 14 3.11 -2.83 4.15
C ARG A 14 4.49 -2.21 4.31
N TYR A 15 5.29 -2.72 5.25
CA TYR A 15 6.68 -2.31 5.44
C TYR A 15 7.50 -2.47 4.14
N LEU A 16 7.46 -3.67 3.53
CA LEU A 16 8.18 -3.94 2.29
C LEU A 16 7.70 -3.05 1.13
N ALA A 17 6.40 -2.82 0.99
CA ALA A 17 5.85 -1.98 -0.06
C ALA A 17 6.34 -0.52 0.06
N VAL A 18 6.44 0.01 1.28
CA VAL A 18 6.98 1.36 1.54
C VAL A 18 8.47 1.40 1.24
N ALA A 19 9.27 0.45 1.76
CA ALA A 19 10.70 0.38 1.51
C ALA A 19 11.01 0.30 0.00
N ALA A 20 10.30 -0.56 -0.74
CA ALA A 20 10.47 -0.69 -2.18
C ALA A 20 10.13 0.61 -2.94
N ARG A 21 9.09 1.34 -2.52
CA ARG A 21 8.75 2.64 -3.12
C ARG A 21 9.87 3.66 -2.94
N VAL A 22 10.44 3.75 -1.74
CA VAL A 22 11.55 4.68 -1.45
C VAL A 22 12.75 4.33 -2.31
N VAL A 23 13.13 3.05 -2.39
CA VAL A 23 14.26 2.59 -3.22
C VAL A 23 14.09 2.97 -4.69
N ARG A 24 12.89 2.79 -5.28
CA ARG A 24 12.63 3.16 -6.68
C ARG A 24 12.85 4.65 -6.94
N ARG A 25 12.39 5.50 -6.02
CA ARG A 25 12.54 6.96 -6.13
C ARG A 25 13.99 7.43 -6.01
N SER A 26 14.84 6.64 -5.37
CA SER A 26 16.28 6.93 -5.22
C SER A 26 17.13 6.48 -6.41
N LEU A 27 16.55 5.85 -7.44
CA LEU A 27 17.28 5.43 -8.64
C LEU A 27 17.52 6.60 -9.60
N LYS A 28 18.56 6.50 -10.42
CA LYS A 28 18.79 7.39 -11.57
C LYS A 28 17.63 7.29 -12.57
N GLU A 29 17.36 8.38 -13.29
CA GLU A 29 16.19 8.53 -14.18
C GLU A 29 15.95 7.31 -15.08
N ASP A 30 16.97 6.89 -15.82
CA ASP A 30 16.89 5.78 -16.79
C ASP A 30 16.38 4.48 -16.17
N LYS A 31 16.74 4.23 -14.90
CA LYS A 31 16.32 3.02 -14.18
C LYS A 31 15.04 3.25 -13.39
N ARG A 32 14.79 4.49 -12.94
CA ARG A 32 13.56 4.88 -12.25
C ARG A 32 12.34 4.68 -13.12
N ILE A 33 12.36 5.12 -14.38
CA ILE A 33 11.21 5.00 -15.31
C ILE A 33 10.74 3.55 -15.45
N ALA A 34 11.68 2.62 -15.63
CA ALA A 34 11.35 1.20 -15.74
C ALA A 34 10.86 0.60 -14.40
N ALA A 35 11.38 1.09 -13.27
CA ALA A 35 11.04 0.60 -11.95
C ALA A 35 9.71 1.17 -11.42
N GLU A 36 9.34 2.40 -11.79
CA GLU A 36 8.12 3.08 -11.33
C GLU A 36 6.85 2.39 -11.79
N ARG A 37 6.84 1.80 -12.99
CA ARG A 37 5.71 0.99 -13.49
C ARG A 37 5.31 -0.14 -12.53
N ARG A 38 6.24 -0.66 -11.73
CA ARG A 38 5.95 -1.71 -10.72
C ARG A 38 5.23 -1.18 -9.48
N GLY A 39 5.14 0.14 -9.33
CA GLY A 39 4.43 0.80 -8.24
C GLY A 39 2.98 1.13 -8.57
N GLU A 40 2.57 1.00 -9.82
CA GLU A 40 1.20 1.24 -10.26
C GLU A 40 0.29 0.09 -9.79
N MET A 41 -0.85 0.46 -9.22
CA MET A 41 -1.84 -0.49 -8.70
C MET A 41 -3.23 0.09 -8.91
N ASP A 42 -3.95 -0.43 -9.89
CA ASP A 42 -5.35 -0.07 -10.16
C ASP A 42 -6.26 -1.27 -9.89
N LEU A 43 -6.32 -1.67 -8.62
CA LEU A 43 -7.20 -2.75 -8.18
C LEU A 43 -8.46 -2.17 -7.55
N ARG A 44 -9.61 -2.77 -7.84
CA ARG A 44 -10.86 -2.53 -7.12
C ARG A 44 -11.26 -3.79 -6.36
N PHE A 45 -11.80 -3.61 -5.17
CA PHE A 45 -12.32 -4.70 -4.35
C PHE A 45 -13.73 -4.37 -3.87
N ALA A 46 -14.54 -5.40 -3.69
CA ALA A 46 -15.85 -5.30 -3.06
C ALA A 46 -15.87 -6.25 -1.88
N LYS A 47 -16.15 -5.75 -0.68
CA LYS A 47 -16.26 -6.60 0.50
C LYS A 47 -17.59 -7.32 0.49
N TRP A 48 -17.58 -8.65 0.49
CA TRP A 48 -18.78 -9.45 0.63
C TRP A 48 -19.08 -9.69 2.10
N GLN A 49 -20.30 -9.45 2.53
CA GLN A 49 -20.76 -9.71 3.90
C GLN A 49 -22.20 -10.23 3.86
N ASN A 50 -22.49 -11.27 4.65
CA ASN A 50 -23.83 -11.88 4.74
C ASN A 50 -24.42 -12.25 3.36
N GLY A 51 -23.57 -12.72 2.44
CA GLY A 51 -23.97 -13.10 1.08
C GLY A 51 -24.26 -11.92 0.14
N LYS A 52 -24.07 -10.67 0.56
CA LYS A 52 -24.25 -9.48 -0.28
C LYS A 52 -22.90 -8.86 -0.63
N GLN A 53 -22.73 -8.54 -1.91
CA GLN A 53 -21.59 -7.76 -2.39
C GLN A 53 -21.75 -6.31 -1.93
N GLY A 54 -20.76 -5.79 -1.21
CA GLY A 54 -20.66 -4.37 -0.89
C GLY A 54 -20.17 -3.55 -2.09
N GLU A 55 -20.03 -2.24 -1.88
CA GLU A 55 -19.60 -1.34 -2.95
C GLU A 55 -18.16 -1.60 -3.43
N ALA A 56 -17.94 -1.47 -4.73
CA ALA A 56 -16.64 -1.66 -5.35
C ALA A 56 -15.74 -0.42 -5.15
N GLN A 57 -14.80 -0.53 -4.23
CA GLN A 57 -13.88 0.54 -3.87
C GLN A 57 -12.52 0.36 -4.55
N ASN A 58 -11.88 1.48 -4.90
CA ASN A 58 -10.50 1.45 -5.36
C ASN A 58 -9.57 1.14 -4.17
N LEU A 59 -8.67 0.17 -4.34
CA LEU A 59 -7.77 -0.30 -3.29
C LEU A 59 -6.80 0.79 -2.82
N ALA A 60 -6.33 1.66 -3.72
CA ALA A 60 -5.44 2.75 -3.35
C ALA A 60 -6.15 3.78 -2.47
N ALA A 61 -7.39 4.15 -2.82
CA ALA A 61 -8.22 5.06 -2.03
C ALA A 61 -8.52 4.48 -0.62
N ALA A 62 -8.93 3.22 -0.54
CA ALA A 62 -9.20 2.57 0.75
C ALA A 62 -7.95 2.49 1.63
N ASN A 63 -6.78 2.20 1.06
CA ASN A 63 -5.52 2.18 1.79
C ASN A 63 -5.09 3.57 2.30
N ALA A 64 -5.42 4.64 1.57
CA ALA A 64 -5.14 6.01 2.00
C ALA A 64 -6.06 6.42 3.17
N ALA A 65 -7.34 6.08 3.11
CA ALA A 65 -8.29 6.30 4.20
C ALA A 65 -7.86 5.57 5.49
N ASN A 66 -7.50 4.28 5.39
CA ASN A 66 -6.99 3.51 6.52
C ASN A 66 -5.71 4.12 7.11
N ALA A 67 -4.82 4.67 6.28
CA ALA A 67 -3.60 5.31 6.77
C ALA A 67 -3.89 6.60 7.57
N ALA A 68 -4.93 7.36 7.19
CA ALA A 68 -5.35 8.54 7.93
C ALA A 68 -6.02 8.18 9.26
N GLU A 69 -6.85 7.13 9.28
CA GLU A 69 -7.52 6.65 10.50
C GLU A 69 -6.53 6.12 11.55
N ASN A 70 -5.49 5.39 11.12
CA ASN A 70 -4.47 4.86 12.04
C ASN A 70 -3.44 5.91 12.53
N ALA A 71 -3.50 7.14 12.01
CA ALA A 71 -2.62 8.24 12.41
C ALA A 71 -3.28 9.19 13.44
N ALA A 72 -4.59 9.05 13.65
CA ALA A 72 -5.37 9.73 14.69
C ALA A 72 -5.33 8.94 16.00
#